data_AF-A0A8T5S0R6-F1
#
_entry.id   AF-A0A8T5S0R6-F1
#
_cell.length_a   1.000
_cell.length_b   1.000
_cell.length_c   1.000
_cell.angle_alpha   90.00
_cell.angle_beta   90.00
_cell.angle_gamma   90.00
#
_symmetry.space_group_name_H-M   'P 1'
#
loop_
_entity.id
_entity.type
_entity.pdbx_description
1 polymer ?
#
loop_
_entity_poly.entity_id
_entity_poly.type
_entity_poly.pdbx_seq_one_letter_code
_entity_poly.pdbx_strand_id
1 'polypeptide(L)'
;MIPEAKIATKTIVALTFFKRRSGPLVFYSFPEDALNNIEKESIGEIMTQSFKERFFVNQSSIVSSLNYYFELHSDWARGNKEMLMISIILDQKINQAIEEIIRSLCLDFESQLSSTQDLFKALYINDLDSFADEEHADIKRINESLNAAIREFYKKINIVQHQKNAKHVITVSLEIEQKLDLNQIAQKIKGAEFNPERFPGLIMKSEIPSVTIILFSTGKMVITGLKTTSEANQVVDKAIKKIRKVGVEITNPKISIESIK
;
A
#
# COMPACT_ATOMS: atom_id res chain seq x y z
N MET A 1 -14.14 28.29 -26.24
CA MET A 1 -14.57 27.58 -25.03
C MET A 1 -14.40 26.09 -25.28
N ILE A 2 -13.33 25.52 -24.75
CA ILE A 2 -13.11 24.06 -24.74
C ILE A 2 -13.77 23.56 -23.45
N PRO A 3 -14.55 22.47 -23.47
CA PRO A 3 -15.15 21.97 -22.24
C PRO A 3 -14.03 21.51 -21.30
N GLU A 4 -14.03 22.01 -20.07
CA GLU A 4 -13.27 21.43 -18.97
C GLU A 4 -13.75 19.99 -18.78
N ALA A 5 -13.01 19.04 -19.36
CA ALA A 5 -13.17 17.64 -19.02
C ALA A 5 -12.89 17.52 -17.52
N LYS A 6 -13.89 17.05 -16.76
CA LYS A 6 -13.67 16.54 -15.40
C LYS A 6 -12.56 15.49 -15.48
N ILE A 7 -11.35 15.86 -15.06
CA ILE A 7 -10.23 14.94 -14.94
C ILE A 7 -10.63 13.97 -13.81
N ALA A 8 -11.10 12.78 -14.19
CA ALA A 8 -11.21 11.67 -13.26
C ALA A 8 -9.80 11.42 -12.70
N THR A 9 -9.67 11.43 -11.37
CA THR A 9 -8.42 11.23 -10.65
C THR A 9 -7.83 9.86 -11.00
N LYS A 10 -6.78 9.82 -11.83
CA LYS A 10 -6.18 8.56 -12.35
C LYS A 10 -5.24 7.96 -11.31
N THR A 11 -5.79 7.29 -10.30
CA THR A 11 -5.01 6.37 -9.46
C THR A 11 -4.91 5.03 -10.18
N ILE A 12 -3.68 4.54 -10.38
CA ILE A 12 -3.42 3.25 -11.00
C ILE A 12 -2.48 2.46 -10.10
N VAL A 13 -2.73 1.16 -9.95
CA VAL A 13 -1.80 0.20 -9.38
C VAL A 13 -1.44 -0.81 -10.45
N ALA A 14 -0.15 -1.03 -10.67
CA ALA A 14 0.36 -2.03 -11.59
C ALA A 14 1.27 -3.02 -10.85
N LEU A 15 1.09 -4.31 -11.09
CA LEU A 15 2.02 -5.35 -10.65
C LEU A 15 2.87 -5.78 -11.84
N THR A 16 4.17 -5.59 -11.74
CA THR A 16 5.16 -5.98 -12.74
C THR A 16 5.89 -7.23 -12.28
N PHE A 17 6.04 -8.20 -13.19
CA PHE A 17 6.73 -9.46 -12.98
C PHE A 17 7.91 -9.58 -13.95
N PHE A 18 9.09 -9.93 -13.44
CA PHE A 18 10.25 -10.17 -14.30
C PHE A 18 10.28 -11.59 -14.85
N LYS A 19 9.85 -11.76 -16.09
CA LYS A 19 9.99 -13.02 -16.82
C LYS A 19 11.40 -13.13 -17.39
N ARG A 20 12.12 -14.20 -17.09
CA ARG A 20 13.52 -14.33 -17.52
C ARG A 20 13.76 -14.32 -19.02
N ARG A 21 12.83 -14.86 -19.80
CA ARG A 21 12.96 -14.94 -21.26
C ARG A 21 12.59 -13.65 -21.96
N SER A 22 11.61 -12.92 -21.42
CA SER A 22 11.00 -11.75 -22.07
C SER A 22 11.25 -10.43 -21.36
N GLY A 23 11.90 -10.45 -20.19
CA GLY A 23 12.09 -9.28 -19.34
C GLY A 23 10.87 -8.93 -18.48
N PRO A 24 10.82 -7.71 -17.94
CA PRO A 24 9.73 -7.26 -17.09
C PRO A 24 8.44 -7.08 -17.87
N LEU A 25 7.35 -7.57 -17.29
CA LEU A 25 6.01 -7.50 -17.85
C LEU A 25 5.07 -6.91 -16.80
N VAL A 26 4.33 -5.86 -17.17
CA VAL A 26 3.19 -5.40 -16.37
C VAL A 26 2.11 -6.49 -16.45
N PHE A 27 2.03 -7.30 -15.40
CA PHE A 27 1.23 -8.51 -15.33
C PHE A 27 -0.23 -8.20 -15.00
N TYR A 28 -0.47 -7.24 -14.10
CA TYR A 28 -1.79 -6.69 -13.81
C TYR A 28 -1.74 -5.17 -13.70
N SER A 29 -2.86 -4.53 -14.01
CA SER A 29 -3.08 -3.12 -13.70
C SER A 29 -4.54 -2.87 -13.30
N PHE A 30 -4.75 -2.00 -12.31
CA PHE A 30 -6.06 -1.55 -11.87
C PHE A 30 -6.12 -0.01 -11.84
N PRO A 31 -7.18 0.61 -12.38
CA PRO A 31 -8.28 -0.01 -13.13
C PRO A 31 -7.79 -0.78 -14.36
N GLU A 32 -8.56 -1.76 -14.81
CA GLU A 32 -8.23 -2.55 -16.00
C GLU A 32 -8.03 -1.62 -17.20
N ASP A 33 -7.03 -1.94 -18.04
CA ASP A 33 -6.68 -1.19 -19.24
C ASP A 33 -6.37 0.31 -19.00
N ALA A 34 -6.14 0.72 -17.75
CA ALA A 34 -5.78 2.10 -17.42
C ALA A 34 -4.40 2.53 -17.96
N LEU A 35 -3.55 1.55 -18.31
CA LEU A 35 -2.23 1.77 -18.88
C LEU A 35 -2.20 1.38 -20.36
N ASN A 36 -1.74 2.31 -21.19
CA ASN A 36 -1.40 2.02 -22.58
C ASN A 36 -0.05 1.29 -22.69
N ASN A 37 0.31 0.80 -23.88
CA ASN A 37 1.53 0.00 -24.09
C ASN A 37 2.81 0.78 -23.75
N ILE A 38 2.88 2.08 -24.09
CA ILE A 38 4.04 2.93 -23.81
C ILE A 38 4.21 3.11 -22.28
N GLU A 39 3.11 3.33 -21.56
CA GLU A 39 3.14 3.41 -20.09
C GLU A 39 3.57 2.08 -19.47
N LYS A 40 3.08 0.93 -19.99
CA LYS A 40 3.48 -0.41 -19.51
C LYS A 40 4.96 -0.70 -19.74
N GLU A 41 5.49 -0.37 -20.91
CA GLU A 41 6.91 -0.51 -21.24
C GLU A 41 7.76 0.36 -20.31
N SER A 42 7.39 1.64 -20.13
CA SER A 42 8.11 2.55 -19.22
C SER A 42 8.14 2.05 -17.78
N ILE A 43 7.03 1.47 -17.28
CA ILE A 43 6.99 0.86 -15.95
C ILE A 43 7.87 -0.40 -15.89
N GLY A 44 7.87 -1.22 -16.94
CA GLY A 44 8.73 -2.40 -17.05
C GLY A 44 10.21 -2.02 -16.97
N GLU A 45 10.64 -0.97 -17.66
CA GLU A 45 12.03 -0.47 -17.65
C GLU A 45 12.49 -0.03 -16.25
N ILE A 46 11.60 0.47 -15.40
CA ILE A 46 11.94 0.77 -13.99
C ILE A 46 12.43 -0.50 -13.30
N MET A 47 11.81 -1.64 -13.62
CA MET A 47 12.13 -2.92 -12.99
C MET A 47 13.53 -3.46 -13.37
N THR A 48 14.10 -2.99 -14.49
CA THR A 48 15.44 -3.46 -14.93
C THR A 48 16.59 -2.75 -14.22
N GLN A 49 16.29 -1.75 -13.40
CA GLN A 49 17.30 -0.94 -12.71
C GLN A 49 17.78 -1.63 -11.43
N SER A 50 19.00 -1.35 -11.01
CA SER A 50 19.51 -1.83 -9.72
C SER A 50 18.84 -1.08 -8.56
N PHE A 51 18.07 -1.78 -7.74
CA PHE A 51 17.40 -1.18 -6.58
C PHE A 51 18.36 -1.03 -5.40
N LYS A 52 18.57 0.20 -4.95
CA LYS A 52 19.24 0.48 -3.66
C LYS A 52 18.28 0.38 -2.48
N GLU A 53 17.03 0.73 -2.70
CA GLU A 53 15.95 0.70 -1.72
C GLU A 53 14.76 -0.05 -2.31
N ARG A 54 14.01 -0.73 -1.44
CA ARG A 54 12.81 -1.47 -1.85
C ARG A 54 11.68 -0.55 -2.28
N PHE A 55 11.55 0.59 -1.62
CA PHE A 55 10.53 1.60 -1.93
C PHE A 55 11.21 2.85 -2.49
N PHE A 56 10.79 3.34 -3.65
CA PHE A 56 11.39 4.49 -4.29
C PHE A 56 10.42 5.21 -5.22
N VAL A 57 10.69 6.48 -5.50
CA VAL A 57 9.91 7.30 -6.43
C VAL A 57 10.62 7.33 -7.78
N ASN A 58 9.87 7.11 -8.86
CA ASN A 58 10.34 7.32 -10.23
C ASN A 58 9.55 8.46 -10.87
N GLN A 59 10.26 9.37 -11.54
CA GLN A 59 9.68 10.46 -12.30
C GLN A 59 10.29 10.44 -13.71
N SER A 60 9.50 10.02 -14.70
CA SER A 60 9.85 10.12 -16.10
C SER A 60 8.91 11.09 -16.83
N SER A 61 9.21 11.38 -18.10
CA SER A 61 8.30 12.15 -18.96
C SER A 61 7.01 11.39 -19.30
N ILE A 62 6.99 10.07 -19.10
CA ILE A 62 5.88 9.18 -19.46
C ILE A 62 5.03 8.89 -18.22
N VAL A 63 5.66 8.44 -17.13
CA VAL A 63 4.98 8.02 -15.90
C VAL A 63 5.72 8.56 -14.68
N SER A 64 4.96 9.11 -13.74
CA SER A 64 5.42 9.34 -12.37
C SER A 64 4.80 8.28 -11.46
N SER A 65 5.62 7.52 -10.75
CA SER A 65 5.17 6.40 -9.93
C SER A 65 5.93 6.29 -8.61
N LEU A 66 5.23 5.79 -7.60
CA LEU A 66 5.87 5.16 -6.46
C LEU A 66 6.05 3.68 -6.76
N ASN A 67 7.20 3.12 -6.43
CA ASN A 67 7.53 1.76 -6.75
C ASN A 67 7.97 1.01 -5.50
N TYR A 68 7.50 -0.22 -5.37
CA TYR A 68 7.91 -1.12 -4.31
C TYR A 68 8.33 -2.47 -4.86
N TYR A 69 9.63 -2.76 -4.75
CA TYR A 69 10.26 -4.00 -5.17
C TYR A 69 10.24 -5.05 -4.05
N PHE A 70 9.88 -6.27 -4.42
CA PHE A 70 9.90 -7.42 -3.52
C PHE A 70 10.12 -8.74 -4.26
N GLU A 71 10.46 -9.77 -3.50
CA GLU A 71 10.73 -11.11 -4.03
C GLU A 71 9.78 -12.10 -3.39
N LEU A 72 9.15 -12.95 -4.20
CA LEU A 72 8.39 -14.09 -3.70
C LEU A 72 9.22 -15.35 -3.84
N HIS A 73 9.17 -16.22 -2.83
CA HIS A 73 9.71 -17.56 -2.95
C HIS A 73 8.97 -18.34 -4.04
N SER A 74 9.72 -19.09 -4.85
CA SER A 74 9.19 -19.88 -5.96
C SER A 74 10.06 -21.08 -6.22
N ASP A 75 9.46 -22.26 -6.20
CA ASP A 75 10.15 -23.51 -6.55
C ASP A 75 10.38 -23.64 -8.07
N TRP A 76 9.70 -22.82 -8.88
CA TRP A 76 9.82 -22.84 -10.35
C TRP A 76 10.88 -21.88 -10.88
N ALA A 77 11.28 -20.88 -10.09
CA ALA A 77 12.33 -19.94 -10.45
C ALA A 77 13.73 -20.49 -10.17
N ARG A 78 14.68 -20.38 -11.12
CA ARG A 78 16.09 -20.75 -10.82
C ARG A 78 16.69 -19.77 -9.81
N GLY A 79 17.08 -20.20 -8.62
CA GLY A 79 17.45 -19.29 -7.52
C GLY A 79 16.30 -19.01 -6.56
N ASN A 80 15.19 -19.74 -6.71
CA ASN A 80 14.11 -19.90 -5.75
C ASN A 80 13.28 -18.64 -5.47
N LYS A 81 13.33 -17.67 -6.40
CA LYS A 81 12.71 -16.36 -6.24
C LYS A 81 12.17 -15.78 -7.53
N GLU A 82 10.95 -15.24 -7.46
CA GLU A 82 10.35 -14.37 -8.47
C GLU A 82 10.53 -12.92 -8.06
N MET A 83 10.95 -12.09 -9.01
CA MET A 83 11.07 -10.66 -8.79
C MET A 83 9.76 -9.98 -9.16
N LEU A 84 9.24 -9.16 -8.26
CA LEU A 84 8.00 -8.40 -8.44
C LEU A 84 8.21 -6.93 -8.08
N MET A 85 7.43 -6.08 -8.72
CA MET A 85 7.38 -4.66 -8.39
C MET A 85 5.94 -4.18 -8.47
N ILE A 86 5.46 -3.53 -7.42
CA ILE A 86 4.19 -2.82 -7.46
C ILE A 86 4.43 -1.33 -7.70
N SER A 87 3.83 -0.80 -8.76
CA SER A 87 3.93 0.59 -9.19
C SER A 87 2.60 1.29 -8.97
N ILE A 88 2.62 2.42 -8.28
CA ILE A 88 1.45 3.20 -7.90
C ILE A 88 1.56 4.56 -8.56
N ILE A 89 0.67 4.81 -9.52
CA ILE A 89 0.65 6.02 -10.34
C ILE A 89 -0.48 6.88 -9.82
N LEU A 90 -0.13 8.11 -9.50
CA LEU A 90 -1.04 9.05 -8.89
C LEU A 90 -1.08 10.30 -9.77
N ASP A 91 -2.27 10.83 -9.96
CA ASP A 91 -2.55 12.03 -10.75
C ASP A 91 -2.03 13.33 -10.12
N GLN A 92 -1.55 13.25 -8.88
CA GLN A 92 -1.09 14.40 -8.11
C GLN A 92 0.14 14.03 -7.29
N LYS A 93 1.03 15.02 -7.11
CA LYS A 93 2.14 14.93 -6.14
C LYS A 93 1.60 14.53 -4.78
N ILE A 94 2.33 13.65 -4.12
CA ILE A 94 2.01 13.22 -2.76
C ILE A 94 3.01 13.81 -1.79
N ASN A 95 2.55 13.99 -0.58
CA ASN A 95 3.40 14.39 0.52
C ASN A 95 4.00 13.14 1.21
N GLN A 96 5.05 13.33 1.99
CA GLN A 96 5.80 12.23 2.63
C GLN A 96 4.94 11.39 3.60
N ALA A 97 3.82 11.90 4.13
CA ALA A 97 2.91 11.13 4.99
C ALA A 97 2.13 10.10 4.20
N ILE A 98 1.59 10.53 3.07
CA ILE A 98 0.89 9.65 2.14
C ILE A 98 1.87 8.62 1.58
N GLU A 99 3.09 9.04 1.26
CA GLU A 99 4.16 8.12 0.86
C GLU A 99 4.41 7.05 1.93
N GLU A 100 4.50 7.44 3.19
CA GLU A 100 4.71 6.52 4.31
C GLU A 100 3.51 5.58 4.56
N ILE A 101 2.28 6.06 4.40
CA ILE A 101 1.10 5.20 4.40
C ILE A 101 1.21 4.17 3.29
N ILE A 102 1.51 4.61 2.07
CA ILE A 102 1.63 3.74 0.90
C ILE A 102 2.77 2.73 1.11
N ARG A 103 3.90 3.14 1.68
CA ARG A 103 5.03 2.26 2.06
C ARG A 103 4.56 1.17 3.03
N SER A 104 3.78 1.52 4.05
CA SER A 104 3.19 0.55 4.98
C SER A 104 2.23 -0.41 4.27
N LEU A 105 1.38 0.10 3.38
CA LEU A 105 0.47 -0.73 2.58
C LEU A 105 1.26 -1.74 1.72
N CYS A 106 2.35 -1.31 1.10
CA CYS A 106 3.20 -2.18 0.28
C CYS A 106 3.84 -3.31 1.10
N LEU A 107 4.31 -2.99 2.32
CA LEU A 107 4.85 -4.00 3.25
C LEU A 107 3.79 -5.02 3.66
N ASP A 108 2.59 -4.58 4.00
CA ASP A 108 1.47 -5.46 4.35
C ASP A 108 1.07 -6.34 3.16
N PHE A 109 1.04 -5.76 1.95
CA PHE A 109 0.76 -6.48 0.71
C PHE A 109 1.81 -7.56 0.43
N GLU A 110 3.10 -7.25 0.54
CA GLU A 110 4.15 -8.25 0.42
C GLU A 110 3.98 -9.37 1.45
N SER A 111 3.71 -9.03 2.71
CA SER A 111 3.52 -10.01 3.78
C SER A 111 2.32 -10.93 3.49
N GLN A 112 1.23 -10.38 2.95
CA GLN A 112 0.06 -11.16 2.52
C GLN A 112 0.45 -12.11 1.37
N LEU A 113 1.15 -11.61 0.36
CA LEU A 113 1.54 -12.42 -0.79
C LEU A 113 2.52 -13.53 -0.37
N SER A 114 3.52 -13.21 0.45
CA SER A 114 4.55 -14.15 0.91
C SER A 114 4.01 -15.23 1.85
N SER A 115 2.89 -14.98 2.53
CA SER A 115 2.23 -15.98 3.39
C SER A 115 1.23 -16.85 2.64
N THR A 116 0.92 -16.53 1.39
CA THR A 116 0.02 -17.32 0.55
C THR A 116 0.79 -18.48 -0.07
N GLN A 117 0.42 -19.71 0.30
CA GLN A 117 1.08 -20.91 -0.20
C GLN A 117 1.02 -20.99 -1.73
N ASP A 118 2.15 -21.34 -2.33
CA ASP A 118 2.34 -21.53 -3.78
C ASP A 118 1.93 -20.33 -4.66
N LEU A 119 1.84 -19.13 -4.10
CA LEU A 119 1.35 -17.95 -4.83
C LEU A 119 2.14 -17.69 -6.13
N PHE A 120 3.42 -18.05 -6.17
CA PHE A 120 4.25 -17.91 -7.37
C PHE A 120 3.65 -18.58 -8.61
N LYS A 121 2.86 -19.66 -8.44
CA LYS A 121 2.17 -20.34 -9.54
C LYS A 121 1.25 -19.40 -10.32
N ALA A 122 0.66 -18.40 -9.65
CA ALA A 122 -0.19 -17.40 -10.29
C ALA A 122 0.49 -16.68 -11.47
N LEU A 123 1.82 -16.52 -11.42
CA LEU A 123 2.59 -15.75 -12.40
C LEU A 123 2.74 -16.48 -13.75
N TYR A 124 2.38 -17.77 -13.79
CA TYR A 124 2.52 -18.66 -14.94
C TYR A 124 1.20 -18.92 -15.68
N ILE A 125 0.13 -18.18 -15.35
CA ILE A 125 -1.19 -18.30 -16.01
C ILE A 125 -1.15 -18.14 -17.53
N ASN A 126 -0.18 -17.40 -18.05
CA ASN A 126 -0.01 -17.15 -19.49
C ASN A 126 0.92 -18.17 -20.17
N ASP A 127 1.43 -19.15 -19.40
CA ASP A 127 2.40 -20.15 -19.85
C ASP A 127 1.91 -21.58 -19.54
N LEU A 128 0.59 -21.80 -19.44
CA LEU A 128 -0.03 -23.09 -19.04
C LEU A 128 0.43 -24.27 -19.89
N ASP A 129 0.68 -24.06 -21.18
CA ASP A 129 1.16 -25.10 -22.11
C ASP A 129 2.54 -25.67 -21.70
N SER A 130 3.25 -25.01 -20.79
CA SER A 130 4.52 -25.46 -20.22
C SER A 130 4.35 -26.41 -19.02
N PHE A 131 3.12 -26.65 -18.56
CA PHE A 131 2.79 -27.39 -17.34
C PHE A 131 1.82 -28.54 -17.63
N ALA A 132 1.79 -29.55 -16.76
CA ALA A 132 0.87 -30.67 -16.89
C ALA A 132 -0.59 -30.21 -16.67
N ASP A 133 -1.54 -30.84 -17.37
CA ASP A 133 -2.97 -30.46 -17.30
C ASP A 133 -3.53 -30.46 -15.88
N GLU A 134 -3.03 -31.35 -15.02
CA GLU A 134 -3.39 -31.43 -13.60
C GLU A 134 -2.99 -30.18 -12.78
N GLU A 135 -1.95 -29.45 -13.21
CA GLU A 135 -1.50 -28.21 -12.57
C GLU A 135 -2.33 -26.99 -13.01
N HIS A 136 -2.99 -27.06 -14.16
CA HIS A 136 -3.68 -25.89 -14.74
C HIS A 136 -4.79 -25.36 -13.84
N ALA A 137 -5.54 -26.25 -13.20
CA ALA A 137 -6.61 -25.87 -12.28
C ALA A 137 -6.06 -25.12 -11.06
N ASP A 138 -4.93 -25.57 -10.53
CA ASP A 138 -4.27 -24.94 -9.39
C ASP A 138 -3.69 -23.57 -9.77
N ILE A 139 -3.00 -23.47 -10.90
CA ILE A 139 -2.47 -22.20 -11.44
C ILE A 139 -3.59 -21.17 -11.61
N LYS A 140 -4.73 -21.57 -12.20
CA LYS A 140 -5.90 -20.69 -12.38
C LYS A 140 -6.47 -20.20 -11.04
N ARG A 141 -6.70 -21.12 -10.09
CA ARG A 141 -7.23 -20.79 -8.75
C ARG A 141 -6.32 -19.84 -7.98
N ILE A 142 -5.01 -20.09 -8.00
CA ILE A 142 -4.02 -19.24 -7.33
C ILE A 142 -3.89 -17.89 -8.05
N ASN A 143 -4.00 -17.86 -9.38
CA ASN A 143 -4.04 -16.63 -10.15
C ASN A 143 -5.24 -15.73 -9.80
N GLU A 144 -6.44 -16.31 -9.64
CA GLU A 144 -7.62 -15.57 -9.16
C GLU A 144 -7.39 -14.94 -7.78
N SER A 145 -6.71 -15.67 -6.88
CA SER A 145 -6.35 -15.17 -5.55
C SER A 145 -5.38 -14.00 -5.60
N LEU A 146 -4.35 -14.06 -6.47
CA LEU A 146 -3.43 -12.95 -6.72
C LEU A 146 -4.17 -11.72 -7.27
N ASN A 147 -5.05 -11.93 -8.27
CA ASN A 147 -5.84 -10.85 -8.87
C ASN A 147 -6.70 -10.13 -7.81
N ALA A 148 -7.39 -10.91 -6.96
CA ALA A 148 -8.19 -10.37 -5.86
C ALA A 148 -7.34 -9.55 -4.87
N ALA A 149 -6.15 -10.04 -4.49
CA ALA A 149 -5.24 -9.33 -3.59
C ALA A 149 -4.83 -7.96 -4.16
N ILE A 150 -4.48 -7.89 -5.46
CA ILE A 150 -4.09 -6.62 -6.09
C ILE A 150 -5.28 -5.66 -6.19
N ARG A 151 -6.50 -6.16 -6.45
CA ARG A 151 -7.72 -5.33 -6.44
C ARG A 151 -7.99 -4.74 -5.06
N GLU A 152 -7.84 -5.51 -3.99
CA GLU A 152 -7.98 -5.01 -2.62
C GLU A 152 -6.89 -3.99 -2.28
N PHE A 153 -5.65 -4.23 -2.71
CA PHE A 153 -4.58 -3.26 -2.59
C PHE A 153 -4.91 -1.93 -3.31
N TYR A 154 -5.42 -2.00 -4.54
CA TYR A 154 -5.88 -0.85 -5.30
C TYR A 154 -6.97 -0.06 -4.55
N LYS A 155 -7.97 -0.74 -3.97
CA LYS A 155 -9.00 -0.09 -3.13
C LYS A 155 -8.39 0.60 -1.92
N LYS A 156 -7.41 -0.03 -1.24
CA LYS A 156 -6.67 0.56 -0.10
C LYS A 156 -5.96 1.85 -0.52
N ILE A 157 -5.27 1.85 -1.67
CA ILE A 157 -4.62 3.06 -2.20
C ILE A 157 -5.64 4.17 -2.49
N ASN A 158 -6.78 3.86 -3.10
CA ASN A 158 -7.82 4.85 -3.36
C ASN A 158 -8.37 5.50 -2.07
N ILE A 159 -8.53 4.73 -0.98
CA ILE A 159 -8.95 5.27 0.32
C ILE A 159 -7.95 6.32 0.81
N VAL A 160 -6.66 6.05 0.67
CA VAL A 160 -5.57 6.97 1.07
C VAL A 160 -5.60 8.25 0.23
N GLN A 161 -5.89 8.15 -1.07
CA GLN A 161 -6.01 9.32 -1.95
C GLN A 161 -7.12 10.27 -1.51
N HIS A 162 -8.27 9.75 -1.10
CA HIS A 162 -9.40 10.58 -0.65
C HIS A 162 -9.10 11.37 0.63
N GLN A 163 -8.08 10.99 1.41
CA GLN A 163 -7.66 11.75 2.61
C GLN A 163 -6.77 12.96 2.31
N LYS A 164 -6.32 13.15 1.05
CA LYS A 164 -5.41 14.23 0.65
C LYS A 164 -6.02 15.64 0.68
N ASN A 165 -7.34 15.79 0.72
CA ASN A 165 -7.97 17.12 0.77
C ASN A 165 -7.81 17.83 2.13
N ALA A 166 -7.12 17.21 3.09
CA ALA A 166 -6.75 17.84 4.35
C ALA A 166 -5.61 18.88 4.13
N LYS A 167 -5.87 20.14 4.50
CA LYS A 167 -4.88 21.24 4.42
C LYS A 167 -3.55 20.95 5.10
N HIS A 168 -3.54 20.11 6.14
CA HIS A 168 -2.33 19.61 6.77
C HIS A 168 -2.45 18.12 7.02
N VAL A 169 -1.42 17.40 6.60
CA VAL A 169 -1.21 16.00 6.98
C VAL A 169 -0.01 15.98 7.93
N ILE A 170 -0.20 15.38 9.09
CA ILE A 170 0.82 15.28 10.12
C ILE A 170 1.04 13.79 10.41
N THR A 171 2.23 13.32 10.10
CA THR A 171 2.64 11.96 10.47
C THR A 171 3.18 11.99 11.87
N VAL A 172 2.77 11.00 12.66
CA VAL A 172 3.31 10.79 14.00
C VAL A 172 3.76 9.35 14.11
N SER A 173 5.06 9.15 13.96
CA SER A 173 5.63 7.85 14.30
C SER A 173 5.60 7.69 15.82
N LEU A 174 4.97 6.61 16.28
CA LEU A 174 5.08 6.14 17.66
C LEU A 174 5.91 4.86 17.60
N GLU A 175 7.08 4.88 18.24
CA GLU A 175 7.79 3.64 18.51
C GLU A 175 7.06 2.92 19.65
N ILE A 176 6.46 1.78 19.33
CA ILE A 176 5.82 0.87 20.29
C ILE A 176 6.59 -0.43 20.19
N GLU A 177 7.13 -0.90 21.31
CA GLU A 177 7.99 -2.10 21.36
C GLU A 177 7.23 -3.41 21.05
N GLN A 178 5.89 -3.35 21.00
CA GLN A 178 5.01 -4.48 20.72
C GLN A 178 4.10 -4.21 19.52
N LYS A 179 3.79 -5.25 18.75
CA LYS A 179 2.72 -5.19 17.74
C LYS A 179 1.38 -4.89 18.41
N LEU A 180 0.63 -3.96 17.83
CA LEU A 180 -0.70 -3.61 18.30
C LEU A 180 -1.75 -4.57 17.73
N ASP A 181 -2.58 -5.13 18.61
CA ASP A 181 -3.80 -5.84 18.21
C ASP A 181 -4.88 -4.81 17.85
N LEU A 182 -4.94 -4.44 16.58
CA LEU A 182 -5.91 -3.48 16.07
C LEU A 182 -7.36 -3.98 16.19
N ASN A 183 -7.62 -5.30 16.17
CA ASN A 183 -8.96 -5.84 16.38
C ASN A 183 -9.43 -5.56 17.80
N GLN A 184 -8.58 -5.86 18.78
CA GLN A 184 -8.87 -5.60 20.18
C GLN A 184 -9.11 -4.11 20.45
N ILE A 185 -8.30 -3.23 19.83
CA ILE A 185 -8.43 -1.78 19.98
C ILE A 185 -9.76 -1.30 19.35
N ALA A 186 -10.08 -1.74 18.14
CA ALA A 186 -11.27 -1.29 17.42
C ALA A 186 -12.57 -1.69 18.11
N GLN A 187 -12.63 -2.89 18.69
CA GLN A 187 -13.81 -3.35 19.45
C GLN A 187 -14.06 -2.50 20.71
N LYS A 188 -13.02 -1.94 21.31
CA LYS A 188 -13.10 -1.23 22.60
C LYS A 188 -13.17 0.29 22.46
N ILE A 189 -12.70 0.86 21.34
CA ILE A 189 -12.76 2.30 21.09
C ILE A 189 -14.01 2.62 20.27
N LYS A 190 -14.98 3.33 20.88
CA LYS A 190 -16.19 3.78 20.19
C LYS A 190 -15.84 4.63 18.96
N GLY A 191 -16.40 4.24 17.81
CA GLY A 191 -16.19 4.94 16.53
C GLY A 191 -14.84 4.65 15.85
N ALA A 192 -14.05 3.71 16.38
CA ALA A 192 -12.93 3.15 15.65
C ALA A 192 -13.45 2.15 14.61
N GLU A 193 -12.96 2.28 13.39
CA GLU A 193 -13.26 1.39 12.27
C GLU A 193 -11.99 0.62 11.92
N PHE A 194 -12.02 -0.71 12.06
CA PHE A 194 -10.95 -1.56 11.60
C PHE A 194 -11.54 -2.75 10.87
N ASN A 195 -11.09 -2.94 9.64
CA ASN A 195 -11.37 -4.12 8.85
C ASN A 195 -10.09 -4.38 8.03
N PRO A 196 -9.22 -5.32 8.46
CA PRO A 196 -7.92 -5.54 7.82
C PRO A 196 -8.03 -5.93 6.34
N GLU A 197 -9.15 -6.58 5.96
CA GLU A 197 -9.46 -6.88 4.56
C GLU A 197 -9.62 -5.59 3.75
N ARG A 198 -10.36 -4.61 4.30
CA ARG A 198 -10.62 -3.32 3.64
C ARG A 198 -9.45 -2.35 3.73
N PHE A 199 -8.77 -2.25 4.87
CA PHE A 199 -7.66 -1.33 5.13
C PHE A 199 -6.85 -1.78 6.35
N PRO A 200 -5.51 -1.86 6.28
CA PRO A 200 -4.69 -2.44 7.35
C PRO A 200 -4.45 -1.48 8.53
N GLY A 201 -4.90 -0.24 8.44
CA GLY A 201 -4.90 0.70 9.55
C GLY A 201 -6.25 0.78 10.25
N LEU A 202 -6.23 0.89 11.58
CA LEU A 202 -7.40 1.25 12.36
C LEU A 202 -7.67 2.75 12.19
N ILE A 203 -8.88 3.09 11.74
CA ILE A 203 -9.31 4.47 11.52
C ILE A 203 -10.07 4.95 12.75
N MET A 204 -9.62 6.05 13.37
CA MET A 204 -10.35 6.76 14.41
C MET A 204 -10.66 8.18 13.97
N LYS A 205 -11.77 8.73 14.44
CA LYS A 205 -12.07 10.15 14.34
C LYS A 205 -11.90 10.83 15.69
N SER A 206 -11.31 12.01 15.68
CA SER A 206 -11.35 12.94 16.80
C SER A 206 -12.19 14.13 16.38
N GLU A 207 -13.13 14.56 17.22
CA GLU A 207 -14.02 15.69 16.91
C GLU A 207 -13.36 17.04 17.23
N ILE A 208 -12.48 17.09 18.22
CA ILE A 208 -11.84 18.33 18.71
C ILE A 208 -10.33 18.11 18.93
N PRO A 209 -9.47 18.55 17.99
CA PRO A 209 -9.79 19.05 16.65
C PRO A 209 -10.42 17.94 15.77
N SER A 210 -11.16 18.36 14.73
CA SER A 210 -11.81 17.46 13.76
C SER A 210 -10.77 16.86 12.83
N VAL A 211 -10.31 15.65 13.16
CA VAL A 211 -9.20 14.97 12.46
C VAL A 211 -9.50 13.48 12.30
N THR A 212 -8.87 12.89 11.28
CA THR A 212 -8.82 11.44 11.11
C THR A 212 -7.45 10.92 11.55
N ILE A 213 -7.45 9.84 12.32
CA ILE A 213 -6.26 9.17 12.83
C ILE A 213 -6.24 7.78 12.24
N ILE A 214 -5.15 7.40 11.57
CA ILE A 214 -4.89 6.04 11.11
C ILE A 214 -3.80 5.45 12.00
N LEU A 215 -4.08 4.32 12.65
CA LEU A 215 -3.14 3.59 13.49
C LEU A 215 -2.80 2.25 12.84
N PHE A 216 -1.52 1.99 12.61
CA PHE A 216 -1.04 0.71 12.07
C PHE A 216 -0.64 -0.25 13.19
N SER A 217 -0.63 -1.55 12.88
CA SER A 217 -0.22 -2.61 13.83
C SER A 217 1.23 -2.46 14.29
N THR A 218 2.05 -1.75 13.52
CA THR A 218 3.45 -1.38 13.83
C THR A 218 3.56 -0.28 14.89
N GLY A 219 2.45 0.31 15.34
CA GLY A 219 2.42 1.46 16.23
C GLY A 219 2.48 2.81 15.52
N LYS A 220 2.82 2.84 14.22
CA LYS A 220 2.81 4.08 13.43
C LYS A 220 1.42 4.72 13.40
N MET A 221 1.36 6.04 13.59
CA MET A 221 0.12 6.82 13.59
C MET A 221 0.20 7.92 12.52
N VAL A 222 -0.87 8.10 11.76
CA VAL A 222 -0.97 9.19 10.77
C VAL A 222 -2.21 10.00 11.06
N ILE A 223 -2.06 11.32 11.16
CA ILE A 223 -3.14 12.24 11.54
C ILE A 223 -3.38 13.22 10.39
N THR A 224 -4.59 13.21 9.84
CA THR A 224 -5.02 14.09 8.75
C THR A 224 -6.09 15.06 9.23
N GLY A 225 -6.05 16.31 8.74
CA GLY A 225 -7.09 17.32 9.00
C GLY A 225 -6.76 18.33 10.09
N LEU A 226 -5.54 18.30 10.63
CA LEU A 226 -5.07 19.31 11.59
C LEU A 226 -5.02 20.68 10.93
N LYS A 227 -5.22 21.75 11.71
CA LYS A 227 -5.05 23.13 11.21
C LYS A 227 -3.65 23.66 11.45
N THR A 228 -3.01 23.20 12.53
CA THR A 228 -1.65 23.58 12.90
C THR A 228 -0.88 22.38 13.45
N THR A 229 0.44 22.46 13.39
CA THR A 229 1.32 21.44 13.99
C THR A 229 1.28 21.43 15.51
N SER A 230 0.95 22.57 16.12
CA SER A 230 0.78 22.69 17.57
C SER A 230 -0.38 21.86 18.12
N GLU A 231 -1.40 21.59 17.31
CA GLU A 231 -2.54 20.72 17.68
C GLU A 231 -2.15 19.22 17.68
N ALA A 232 -1.07 18.84 17.00
CA ALA A 232 -0.69 17.44 16.81
C ALA A 232 -0.42 16.73 18.14
N ASN A 233 0.39 17.34 19.02
CA ASN A 233 0.71 16.76 20.34
C ASN A 233 -0.56 16.44 21.14
N GLN A 234 -1.53 17.36 21.14
CA GLN A 234 -2.78 17.15 21.87
C GLN A 234 -3.61 16.00 21.29
N VAL A 235 -3.64 15.85 19.97
CA VAL A 235 -4.33 14.72 19.33
C VAL A 235 -3.63 13.40 19.63
N VAL A 236 -2.30 13.37 19.53
CA VAL A 236 -1.49 12.18 19.84
C VAL A 236 -1.70 11.75 21.29
N ASP A 237 -1.63 12.69 22.24
CA ASP A 237 -1.87 12.40 23.66
C ASP A 237 -3.27 11.85 23.90
N LYS A 238 -4.29 12.42 23.24
CA LYS A 238 -5.66 11.90 23.32
C LYS A 238 -5.77 10.50 22.74
N ALA A 239 -5.13 10.23 21.61
CA ALA A 239 -5.13 8.93 20.96
C ALA A 239 -4.43 7.88 21.84
N ILE A 240 -3.22 8.17 22.32
CA ILE A 240 -2.46 7.29 23.24
C ILE A 240 -3.26 7.02 24.51
N LYS A 241 -3.89 8.05 25.11
CA LYS A 241 -4.76 7.86 26.29
C LYS A 241 -5.95 6.95 25.99
N LYS A 242 -6.59 7.07 24.82
CA LYS A 242 -7.68 6.16 24.42
C LYS A 242 -7.19 4.72 24.25
N ILE A 243 -6.04 4.53 23.62
CA ILE A 243 -5.44 3.21 23.39
C ILE A 243 -5.03 2.57 24.73
N ARG A 244 -4.38 3.32 25.63
CA ARG A 244 -4.04 2.83 26.98
C ARG A 244 -5.28 2.41 27.79
N LYS A 245 -6.37 3.17 27.69
CA LYS A 245 -7.64 2.85 28.38
C LYS A 245 -8.26 1.53 27.96
N VAL A 246 -7.93 1.00 26.77
CA VAL A 246 -8.47 -0.28 26.29
C VAL A 246 -7.59 -1.48 26.62
N GLY A 247 -6.53 -1.27 27.43
CA GLY A 247 -5.65 -2.31 27.95
C GLY A 247 -4.41 -2.57 27.09
N VAL A 248 -4.07 -1.63 26.20
CA VAL A 248 -2.84 -1.70 25.40
C VAL A 248 -1.75 -0.90 26.09
N GLU A 249 -0.67 -1.56 26.46
CA GLU A 249 0.50 -0.89 27.01
C GLU A 249 1.27 -0.15 25.89
N ILE A 250 1.54 1.13 26.14
CA ILE A 250 2.38 1.96 25.29
C ILE A 250 3.45 2.55 26.20
N THR A 251 4.62 1.93 26.25
CA THR A 251 5.80 2.38 27.01
C THR A 251 6.60 3.38 26.19
N ASN A 252 7.01 4.49 26.83
CA ASN A 252 7.88 5.54 26.27
C ASN A 252 7.65 5.84 24.78
N PRO A 253 6.42 6.25 24.37
CA PRO A 253 6.17 6.54 22.97
C PRO A 253 7.12 7.65 22.52
N LYS A 254 8.07 7.30 21.67
CA LYS A 254 8.91 8.31 21.03
C LYS A 254 8.07 8.95 19.94
N ILE A 255 7.63 10.16 20.21
CA ILE A 255 6.76 10.92 19.33
C ILE A 255 7.66 11.74 18.39
N SER A 256 7.70 11.32 17.13
CA SER A 256 8.30 12.12 16.05
C SER A 256 7.17 12.72 15.22
N ILE A 257 6.96 14.03 15.38
CA ILE A 257 5.96 14.78 14.61
C ILE A 257 6.64 15.34 13.37
N GLU A 258 6.18 14.89 12.20
CA GLU A 258 6.58 15.44 10.93
C GLU A 258 5.37 16.14 10.31
N SER A 259 5.47 17.46 10.22
CA SER A 259 4.49 18.28 9.51
C SER A 259 4.85 18.33 8.05
N ILE A 260 3.84 18.15 7.20
CA ILE A 260 4.07 18.11 5.77
C ILE A 260 3.16 19.14 5.12
N LYS A 261 3.80 20.16 4.56
CA LYS A 261 3.15 21.28 3.86
C LYS A 261 2.85 20.90 2.42
#